data_AF-R5P7V3-F1
#
_entry.id   AF-R5P7V3-F1
#
_cell.length_a   1.000
_cell.length_b   1.000
_cell.length_c   1.000
_cell.angle_alpha   90.00
_cell.angle_beta   90.00
_cell.angle_gamma   90.00
#
_symmetry.space_group_name_H-M   'P 1'
#
loop_
_entity.id
_entity.type
_entity.pdbx_description
1 polymer ?
#
loop_
_entity_poly.entity_id
_entity_poly.type
_entity_poly.pdbx_seq_one_letter_code
_entity_poly.pdbx_strand_id
1 'polypeptide(L)'
;MKTILFNLLLILAVPAFGQKYHIEGFIKDSFTKEGIDSAKITLMTMDSIEVEAFYGEPFGWWQVYRDIKAPGKYIMKFEHDGYYTAYRNVNFKYVKYRHTGDSFGEVLMHKMKMKKEVTLGEVKVTASKVKMVMRGDTIVYNADAFQLSSGSMLDKLIMMLPGVTLDTSGQIFVNGEKVEALLVNGENFFHGDPKVALDNLPYYMVDKVKAYRKTPERVLSDAEVDRMQKVKLPLVVDVGLKKEYSTSWVGNMVAGVGTDNHHEARMFVMRFTPNSHVAVIGNTNDVRGDSYYSSNGNGKGLRAIVEISLRKR
;
A
#
# COMPACT_ATOMS: atom_id res chain seq x y z
N MET A 1 27.95 -74.04 60.78
CA MET A 1 28.08 -73.97 59.30
C MET A 1 27.06 -73.05 58.64
N LYS A 2 25.77 -73.05 59.03
CA LYS A 2 24.73 -72.21 58.40
C LYS A 2 24.99 -70.68 58.51
N THR A 3 25.49 -70.21 59.64
CA THR A 3 25.85 -68.79 59.85
C THR A 3 27.06 -68.33 59.04
N ILE A 4 28.01 -69.23 58.77
CA ILE A 4 29.18 -68.93 57.92
C ILE A 4 28.77 -68.86 56.45
N LEU A 5 27.86 -69.74 56.01
CA LEU A 5 27.30 -69.70 54.65
C LEU A 5 26.51 -68.42 54.38
N PHE A 6 25.77 -67.93 55.37
CA PHE A 6 24.97 -66.70 55.24
C PHE A 6 25.85 -65.44 55.11
N ASN A 7 26.94 -65.35 55.88
CA ASN A 7 27.90 -64.26 55.76
C ASN A 7 28.71 -64.29 54.45
N LEU A 8 28.97 -65.48 53.89
CA LEU A 8 29.64 -65.60 52.59
C LEU A 8 28.75 -65.14 51.42
N LEU A 9 27.43 -65.29 51.53
CA LEU A 9 26.47 -64.85 50.52
C LEU A 9 26.32 -63.32 50.45
N LEU A 10 26.49 -62.64 51.60
CA LEU A 10 26.43 -61.17 51.69
C LEU A 10 27.67 -60.48 51.10
N ILE A 11 28.83 -61.17 51.04
CA ILE A 11 30.07 -60.64 50.45
C ILE A 11 30.05 -60.73 48.90
N LEU A 12 29.21 -61.59 48.33
CA LEU A 12 29.02 -61.71 46.87
C LEU A 12 28.03 -60.69 46.29
N ALA A 13 27.34 -59.91 47.13
CA ALA A 13 26.50 -58.80 46.70
C ALA A 13 27.35 -57.56 46.39
N VAL A 14 28.29 -57.67 45.46
CA VAL A 14 28.96 -56.49 44.91
C VAL A 14 27.92 -55.73 44.09
N PRO A 15 27.67 -54.43 44.35
CA PRO A 15 26.80 -53.65 43.49
C PRO A 15 27.40 -53.64 42.09
N ALA A 16 26.67 -54.22 41.13
CA ALA A 16 27.01 -54.12 39.73
C ALA A 16 26.87 -52.66 39.31
N PHE A 17 27.99 -51.94 39.22
CA PHE A 17 28.02 -50.62 38.61
C PHE A 17 27.68 -50.79 37.12
N GLY A 18 26.48 -50.39 36.73
CA GLY A 18 26.11 -50.31 35.32
C GLY A 18 27.08 -49.41 34.57
N GLN A 19 27.57 -49.87 33.42
CA GLN A 19 28.48 -49.07 32.59
C GLN A 19 27.75 -47.83 32.09
N LYS A 20 28.22 -46.66 32.52
CA LYS A 20 27.71 -45.37 32.05
C LYS A 20 28.26 -45.11 30.65
N TYR A 21 27.36 -44.85 29.71
CA TYR A 21 27.71 -44.52 28.34
C TYR A 21 27.51 -43.03 28.12
N HIS A 22 28.59 -42.26 27.92
CA HIS A 22 28.49 -40.82 27.73
C HIS A 22 28.21 -40.47 26.27
N ILE A 23 27.46 -39.40 26.07
CA ILE A 23 27.22 -38.80 24.76
C ILE A 23 27.67 -37.34 24.80
N GLU A 24 28.26 -36.90 23.69
CA GLU A 24 28.78 -35.55 23.55
C GLU A 24 28.46 -34.94 22.19
N GLY A 25 28.29 -33.61 22.14
CA GLY A 25 28.06 -32.93 20.87
C GLY A 25 27.78 -31.44 21.01
N PHE A 26 27.49 -30.83 19.86
CA PHE A 26 27.27 -29.40 19.70
C PHE A 26 25.90 -29.12 19.10
N ILE A 27 25.25 -28.08 19.60
CA ILE A 27 23.96 -27.61 19.11
C ILE A 27 24.19 -26.15 18.69
N LYS A 28 24.14 -25.87 17.40
CA LYS A 28 24.51 -24.57 16.86
C LYS A 28 23.40 -23.97 16.02
N ASP A 29 23.36 -22.64 15.95
CA ASP A 29 22.53 -21.92 15.00
C ASP A 29 23.01 -22.22 13.58
N SER A 30 22.09 -22.60 12.69
CA SER A 30 22.42 -22.94 11.30
C SER A 30 23.04 -21.78 10.52
N PHE A 31 22.68 -20.53 10.87
CA PHE A 31 23.13 -19.31 10.23
C PHE A 31 24.36 -18.71 10.92
N THR A 32 24.30 -18.41 12.23
CA THR A 32 25.42 -17.74 12.94
C THR A 32 26.53 -18.70 13.35
N LYS A 33 26.27 -20.02 13.33
CA LYS A 33 27.17 -21.07 13.86
C LYS A 33 27.49 -20.94 15.36
N GLU A 34 26.82 -20.02 16.05
CA GLU A 34 26.94 -19.87 17.50
C GLU A 34 26.29 -21.04 18.22
N GLY A 35 26.84 -21.38 19.38
CA GLY A 35 26.27 -22.40 20.24
C GLY A 35 24.91 -21.98 20.80
N ILE A 36 23.93 -22.88 20.73
CA ILE A 36 22.62 -22.76 21.38
C ILE A 36 22.70 -23.52 22.71
N ASP A 37 22.77 -22.76 23.79
CA ASP A 37 22.75 -23.31 25.14
C ASP A 37 21.29 -23.55 25.59
N SER A 38 21.06 -24.42 26.57
CA SER A 38 19.72 -24.70 27.13
C SER A 38 18.70 -25.32 26.16
N ALA A 39 19.12 -25.92 25.05
CA ALA A 39 18.22 -26.70 24.20
C ALA A 39 17.74 -27.97 24.92
N LYS A 40 16.43 -28.24 24.89
CA LYS A 40 15.85 -29.49 25.39
C LYS A 40 16.11 -30.60 24.37
N ILE A 41 16.77 -31.65 24.83
CA ILE A 41 17.15 -32.83 24.05
C ILE A 41 16.32 -34.00 24.56
N THR A 42 15.55 -34.60 23.67
CA THR A 42 14.72 -35.78 23.97
C THR A 42 15.26 -36.96 23.18
N LEU A 43 15.70 -37.99 23.89
CA LEU A 43 16.12 -39.26 23.34
C LEU A 43 14.88 -40.14 23.12
N MET A 44 14.67 -40.60 21.90
CA MET A 44 13.52 -41.42 21.53
C MET A 44 13.98 -42.73 20.90
N THR A 45 13.19 -43.80 21.07
CA THR A 45 13.39 -45.05 20.30
C THR A 45 13.13 -44.81 18.81
N MET A 46 13.50 -45.77 17.96
CA MET A 46 13.16 -45.72 16.53
C MET A 46 11.64 -45.68 16.27
N ASP A 47 10.84 -46.11 17.24
CA ASP A 47 9.37 -46.06 17.20
C ASP A 47 8.81 -44.74 17.78
N SER A 48 9.66 -43.72 17.98
CA SER A 48 9.30 -42.39 18.51
C SER A 48 8.77 -42.38 19.95
N ILE A 49 9.12 -43.38 20.76
CA ILE A 49 8.79 -43.40 22.20
C ILE A 49 9.89 -42.67 22.97
N GLU A 50 9.51 -41.72 23.83
CA GLU A 50 10.44 -40.99 24.69
C GLU A 50 11.09 -41.93 25.70
N VAL A 51 12.43 -41.97 25.69
CA VAL A 51 13.25 -42.75 26.62
C VAL A 51 13.73 -41.85 27.76
N GLU A 52 14.23 -40.66 27.41
CA GLU A 52 14.82 -39.71 28.34
C GLU A 52 14.81 -38.30 27.75
N ALA A 53 14.56 -37.28 28.57
CA ALA A 53 14.66 -35.88 28.18
C ALA A 53 15.55 -35.12 29.15
N PHE A 54 16.38 -34.23 28.63
CA PHE A 54 17.30 -33.40 29.39
C PHE A 54 17.59 -32.08 28.69
N TYR A 55 18.20 -31.14 29.40
CA TYR A 55 18.64 -29.87 28.82
C TYR A 55 20.13 -29.95 28.49
N GLY A 56 20.53 -29.30 27.39
CA GLY A 56 21.93 -29.13 27.03
C GLY A 56 22.65 -28.28 28.06
N GLU A 57 23.55 -28.91 28.81
CA GLU A 57 24.39 -28.26 29.81
C GLU A 57 25.84 -28.24 29.27
N PRO A 58 26.42 -27.05 29.07
CA PRO A 58 27.79 -26.95 28.58
C PRO A 58 28.78 -27.48 29.64
N PHE A 59 29.69 -28.34 29.20
CA PHE A 59 30.73 -28.95 30.03
C PHE A 59 32.07 -28.98 29.30
N GLY A 60 33.02 -28.17 29.78
CA GLY A 60 34.32 -28.01 29.12
C GLY A 60 34.19 -27.39 27.73
N TRP A 61 34.65 -28.10 26.70
CA TRP A 61 34.52 -27.68 25.30
C TRP A 61 33.23 -28.15 24.63
N TRP A 62 32.45 -29.01 25.29
CA TRP A 62 31.21 -29.57 24.73
C TRP A 62 30.00 -28.79 25.21
N GLN A 63 29.00 -28.61 24.34
CA GLN A 63 27.72 -28.01 24.75
C GLN A 63 26.77 -29.02 25.38
N VAL A 64 27.00 -30.30 25.15
CA VAL A 64 26.26 -31.40 25.75
C VAL A 64 27.25 -32.46 26.15
N TYR A 65 27.23 -32.85 27.42
CA TYR A 65 27.95 -34.01 27.93
C TYR A 65 27.06 -34.72 28.96
N ARG A 66 26.57 -35.93 28.63
CA ARG A 66 25.63 -36.65 29.50
C ARG A 66 25.75 -38.17 29.40
N ASP A 67 25.53 -38.85 30.52
CA ASP A 67 25.43 -40.31 30.57
C ASP A 67 24.03 -40.78 30.14
N ILE A 68 23.95 -41.75 29.23
CA ILE A 68 22.73 -42.47 28.85
C ILE A 68 22.73 -43.89 29.41
N LYS A 69 21.52 -44.45 29.59
CA LYS A 69 21.31 -45.77 30.20
C LYS A 69 21.87 -46.93 29.36
N ALA A 70 21.78 -46.86 28.04
CA ALA A 70 22.25 -47.92 27.16
C ALA A 70 22.63 -47.40 25.76
N PRO A 71 23.73 -47.89 25.16
CA PRO A 71 24.05 -47.63 23.75
C PRO A 71 23.03 -48.29 22.82
N GLY A 72 22.76 -47.68 21.67
CA GLY A 72 21.76 -48.17 20.73
C GLY A 72 21.42 -47.17 19.63
N LYS A 73 20.38 -47.50 18.86
CA LYS A 73 19.82 -46.61 17.84
C LYS A 73 18.75 -45.74 18.47
N TYR A 74 18.93 -44.43 18.36
CA TYR A 74 17.99 -43.45 18.91
C TYR A 74 17.69 -42.36 17.89
N ILE A 75 16.51 -41.76 18.04
CA ILE A 75 16.15 -40.49 17.41
C ILE A 75 16.32 -39.43 18.50
N MET A 76 17.23 -38.49 18.28
CA MET A 76 17.42 -37.33 19.14
C MET A 76 16.58 -36.17 18.60
N LYS A 77 15.65 -35.68 19.42
CA LYS A 77 14.82 -34.51 19.14
C LYS A 77 15.36 -33.31 19.93
N PHE A 78 15.62 -32.20 19.25
CA PHE A 78 16.16 -30.97 19.82
C PHE A 78 15.12 -29.86 19.74
N GLU A 79 14.77 -29.27 20.89
CA GLU A 79 13.76 -28.23 21.03
C GLU A 79 14.35 -27.03 21.77
N HIS A 80 14.15 -25.83 21.24
CA HIS A 80 14.55 -24.59 21.90
C HIS A 80 13.60 -23.48 21.47
N ASP A 81 13.26 -22.57 22.38
CA ASP A 81 12.39 -21.45 22.09
C ASP A 81 12.99 -20.57 20.98
N GLY A 82 12.19 -20.26 19.97
CA GLY A 82 12.65 -19.50 18.81
C GLY A 82 13.42 -20.29 17.75
N TYR A 83 13.48 -21.63 17.85
CA TYR A 83 14.09 -22.51 16.83
C TYR A 83 13.14 -23.63 16.40
N TYR A 84 13.19 -24.01 15.12
CA TYR A 84 12.47 -25.19 14.63
C TYR A 84 13.04 -26.46 15.27
N THR A 85 12.16 -27.38 15.67
CA THR A 85 12.55 -28.68 16.20
C THR A 85 13.42 -29.42 15.20
N ALA A 86 14.60 -29.86 15.64
CA ALA A 86 15.51 -30.65 14.82
C ALA A 86 15.49 -32.12 15.27
N TYR A 87 15.68 -33.04 14.32
CA TYR A 87 15.77 -34.47 14.58
C TYR A 87 17.08 -35.02 14.04
N ARG A 88 17.70 -35.92 14.80
CA ARG A 88 18.90 -36.64 14.35
C ARG A 88 18.85 -38.10 14.76
N ASN A 89 19.02 -38.98 13.79
CA ASN A 89 19.18 -40.40 14.06
C ASN A 89 20.64 -40.67 14.41
N VAL A 90 20.86 -41.31 15.54
CA VAL A 90 22.18 -41.68 16.05
C VAL A 90 22.22 -43.18 16.32
N ASN A 91 23.41 -43.76 16.17
CA ASN A 91 23.64 -45.18 16.43
C ASN A 91 24.89 -45.31 17.31
N PHE A 92 24.68 -45.16 18.60
CA PHE A 92 25.75 -45.26 19.60
C PHE A 92 26.16 -46.72 19.73
N LYS A 93 27.37 -47.04 19.27
CA LYS A 93 27.89 -48.40 19.31
C LYS A 93 28.77 -48.57 20.54
N TYR A 94 28.55 -49.64 21.28
CA TYR A 94 29.49 -50.05 22.30
C TYR A 94 30.76 -50.61 21.65
N VAL A 95 31.91 -50.03 21.99
CA VAL A 95 33.22 -50.52 21.54
C VAL A 95 34.00 -50.96 22.77
N LYS A 96 34.24 -52.27 22.89
CA LYS A 96 35.04 -52.84 23.97
C LYS A 96 36.45 -52.20 23.92
N TYR A 97 36.92 -51.68 25.07
CA TYR A 97 38.22 -51.01 25.26
C TYR A 97 38.37 -49.58 24.71
N ARG A 98 37.32 -48.94 24.20
CA ARG A 98 37.30 -47.49 23.94
C ARG A 98 36.56 -46.78 25.07
N HIS A 99 36.95 -45.53 25.39
CA HIS A 99 36.23 -44.67 26.33
C HIS A 99 34.73 -44.76 26.04
N THR A 100 33.94 -45.01 27.10
CA THR A 100 32.55 -45.47 27.04
C THR A 100 31.60 -44.36 26.58
N GLY A 101 31.78 -43.85 25.36
CA GLY A 101 30.93 -42.83 24.81
C GLY A 101 31.20 -42.52 23.35
N ASP A 102 30.28 -41.78 22.77
CA ASP A 102 30.23 -41.51 21.34
C ASP A 102 29.59 -40.14 21.09
N SER A 103 30.01 -39.49 20.02
CA SER A 103 29.57 -38.13 19.72
C SER A 103 28.41 -38.18 18.74
N PHE A 104 27.35 -37.43 19.04
CA PHE A 104 26.31 -37.16 18.04
C PHE A 104 26.72 -36.03 17.07
N GLY A 105 27.89 -35.42 17.23
CA GLY A 105 28.43 -34.39 16.36
C GLY A 105 27.70 -33.04 16.47
N GLU A 106 27.75 -32.26 15.39
CA GLU A 106 27.13 -30.93 15.34
C GLU A 106 25.71 -30.99 14.78
N VAL A 107 24.74 -30.46 15.53
CA VAL A 107 23.34 -30.31 15.12
C VAL A 107 23.08 -28.84 14.84
N LEU A 108 22.65 -28.53 13.63
CA LEU A 108 22.32 -27.17 13.21
C LEU A 108 20.80 -26.95 13.35
N MET A 109 20.40 -26.06 14.24
CA MET A 109 18.99 -25.67 14.41
C MET A 109 18.70 -24.41 13.60
N HIS A 110 17.55 -24.39 12.92
CA HIS A 110 17.11 -23.23 12.16
C HIS A 110 16.31 -22.30 13.06
N LYS A 111 16.77 -21.05 13.22
CA LYS A 111 16.03 -20.04 13.96
C LYS A 111 14.67 -19.82 13.30
N MET A 112 13.60 -19.94 14.08
CA MET A 112 12.28 -19.55 13.63
C MET A 112 12.35 -18.07 13.28
N LYS A 113 11.86 -17.71 12.09
CA LYS A 113 11.58 -16.31 11.80
C LYS A 113 10.48 -15.92 12.77
N MET A 114 10.85 -15.28 13.88
CA MET A 114 9.91 -14.55 14.71
C MET A 114 9.13 -13.71 13.72
N LYS A 115 7.84 -14.04 13.55
CA LYS A 115 6.90 -13.13 12.91
C LYS A 115 7.03 -11.90 13.77
N LYS A 116 7.78 -10.91 13.29
CA LYS A 116 7.85 -9.62 13.95
C LYS A 116 6.39 -9.20 13.92
N GLU A 117 5.69 -9.34 15.05
CA GLU A 117 4.46 -8.64 15.30
C GLU A 117 4.88 -7.17 15.36
N VAL A 118 5.16 -6.63 14.17
CA VAL A 118 4.85 -5.27 13.89
C VAL A 118 3.35 -5.27 14.08
N THR A 119 2.90 -4.84 15.25
CA THR A 119 1.64 -4.13 15.35
C THR A 119 1.77 -3.00 14.34
N LEU A 120 1.39 -3.31 13.09
CA LEU A 120 1.09 -2.32 12.08
C LEU A 120 -0.05 -1.55 12.73
N GLY A 121 0.29 -0.45 13.40
CA GLY A 121 -0.70 0.48 13.93
C GLY A 121 -1.70 0.66 12.81
N GLU A 122 -2.96 0.34 13.11
CA GLU A 122 -4.05 0.17 12.17
C GLU A 122 -3.78 0.98 10.91
N VAL A 123 -3.23 0.32 9.88
CA VAL A 123 -3.13 0.98 8.59
C VAL A 123 -4.57 0.98 8.14
N LYS A 124 -5.25 2.06 8.49
CA LYS A 124 -6.43 2.52 7.80
C LYS A 124 -5.95 2.62 6.36
N VAL A 125 -6.16 1.56 5.59
CA VAL A 125 -6.04 1.57 4.14
C VAL A 125 -7.16 2.49 3.72
N THR A 126 -6.92 3.79 3.87
CA THR A 126 -7.66 4.84 3.21
C THR A 126 -7.35 4.54 1.77
N ALA A 127 -8.25 3.82 1.09
CA ALA A 127 -8.05 3.34 -0.26
C ALA A 127 -7.34 4.43 -1.06
N SER A 128 -6.05 4.21 -1.37
CA SER A 128 -5.27 5.21 -2.08
C SER A 128 -5.89 5.30 -3.46
N LYS A 129 -6.75 6.31 -3.65
CA LYS A 129 -7.40 6.55 -4.93
C LYS A 129 -6.30 6.85 -5.93
N VAL A 130 -6.25 6.08 -7.01
CA VAL A 130 -5.29 6.29 -8.08
C VAL A 130 -5.51 7.68 -8.65
N LYS A 131 -4.52 8.57 -8.50
CA LYS A 131 -4.63 10.00 -8.89
C LYS A 131 -4.71 10.20 -10.38
N MET A 132 -3.96 9.42 -11.15
CA MET A 132 -3.97 9.46 -12.60
C MET A 132 -3.65 8.11 -13.22
N VAL A 133 -4.20 7.85 -14.40
CA VAL A 133 -3.94 6.66 -15.22
C VAL A 133 -3.69 7.11 -16.65
N MET A 134 -2.63 6.58 -17.26
CA MET A 134 -2.39 6.75 -18.69
C MET A 134 -3.16 5.67 -19.47
N ARG A 135 -3.94 6.07 -20.48
CA ARG A 135 -4.65 5.17 -21.39
C ARG A 135 -4.27 5.53 -22.83
N GLY A 136 -3.27 4.83 -23.37
CA GLY A 136 -2.66 5.22 -24.65
C GLY A 136 -2.10 6.65 -24.53
N ASP A 137 -2.61 7.56 -25.35
CA ASP A 137 -2.22 8.98 -25.37
C ASP A 137 -3.07 9.87 -24.45
N THR A 138 -4.01 9.30 -23.70
CA THR A 138 -4.91 10.04 -22.81
C THR A 138 -4.47 9.92 -21.37
N ILE A 139 -4.24 11.06 -20.70
CA ILE A 139 -4.07 11.08 -19.24
C ILE A 139 -5.44 11.25 -18.60
N VAL A 140 -5.82 10.32 -17.72
CA VAL A 140 -7.07 10.38 -16.96
C VAL A 140 -6.76 10.63 -15.50
N TYR A 141 -7.12 11.80 -14.99
CA TYR A 141 -7.04 12.18 -13.59
C TYR A 141 -8.35 11.83 -12.86
N ASN A 142 -8.22 11.31 -11.65
CA ASN A 142 -9.34 11.03 -10.76
C ASN A 142 -9.52 12.22 -9.81
N ALA A 143 -10.57 13.03 -10.01
CA ALA A 143 -10.79 14.24 -9.21
C ALA A 143 -10.99 13.91 -7.73
N ASP A 144 -11.61 12.77 -7.47
CA ASP A 144 -11.93 12.22 -6.16
C ASP A 144 -10.68 11.83 -5.33
N ALA A 145 -9.51 11.71 -5.99
CA ALA A 145 -8.21 11.45 -5.37
C ALA A 145 -7.51 12.72 -4.86
N PHE A 146 -8.04 13.90 -5.19
CA PHE A 146 -7.55 15.19 -4.74
C PHE A 146 -8.49 15.73 -3.66
N GLN A 147 -7.94 16.03 -2.49
CA GLN A 147 -8.68 16.65 -1.39
C GLN A 147 -8.60 18.17 -1.53
N LEU A 148 -9.75 18.78 -1.77
CA LEU A 148 -9.95 20.22 -1.86
C LEU A 148 -10.89 20.67 -0.73
N SER A 149 -10.73 21.92 -0.28
CA SER A 149 -11.65 22.53 0.67
C SER A 149 -13.05 22.61 0.08
N SER A 150 -14.07 22.42 0.92
CA SER A 150 -15.47 22.63 0.55
C SER A 150 -15.67 24.03 -0.04
N GLY A 151 -16.31 24.11 -1.21
CA GLY A 151 -16.49 25.37 -1.95
C GLY A 151 -15.41 25.70 -2.98
N SER A 152 -14.38 24.86 -3.13
CA SER A 152 -13.39 25.01 -4.20
C SER A 152 -14.01 24.80 -5.60
N MET A 153 -13.53 25.57 -6.57
CA MET A 153 -13.94 25.47 -7.98
C MET A 153 -12.95 24.61 -8.78
N LEU A 154 -13.27 24.42 -10.06
CA LEU A 154 -12.48 23.63 -10.99
C LEU A 154 -11.06 24.17 -11.16
N ASP A 155 -10.85 25.48 -11.10
CA ASP A 155 -9.52 26.11 -11.14
C ASP A 155 -8.52 25.47 -10.15
N LYS A 156 -8.93 25.30 -8.89
CA LYS A 156 -8.10 24.71 -7.83
C LYS A 156 -7.83 23.24 -8.08
N LEU A 157 -8.81 22.51 -8.63
CA LEU A 157 -8.60 21.11 -9.03
C LEU A 157 -7.56 21.02 -10.14
N ILE A 158 -7.69 21.84 -11.19
CA ILE A 158 -6.78 21.86 -12.34
C ILE A 158 -5.35 22.22 -11.92
N MET A 159 -5.18 23.20 -11.02
CA MET A 159 -3.86 23.58 -10.49
C MET A 159 -3.16 22.48 -9.69
N MET A 160 -3.90 21.50 -9.16
CA MET A 160 -3.32 20.38 -8.42
C MET A 160 -3.04 19.15 -9.28
N LEU A 161 -3.44 19.16 -10.55
CA LEU A 161 -3.17 18.05 -11.46
C LEU A 161 -1.66 18.00 -11.80
N PRO A 162 -1.01 16.83 -11.66
CA PRO A 162 0.39 16.66 -12.03
C PRO A 162 0.66 17.07 -13.48
N GLY A 163 1.68 17.89 -13.71
CA GLY A 163 2.07 18.33 -15.06
C GLY A 163 1.10 19.32 -15.70
N VAL A 164 0.10 19.83 -14.97
CA VAL A 164 -0.83 20.86 -15.46
C VAL A 164 -0.50 22.19 -14.81
N THR A 165 -0.48 23.25 -15.61
CA THR A 165 -0.35 24.62 -15.12
C THR A 165 -1.49 25.48 -15.65
N LEU A 166 -1.92 26.45 -14.84
CA LEU A 166 -2.96 27.42 -15.17
C LEU A 166 -2.34 28.80 -15.09
N ASP A 167 -2.47 29.61 -16.14
CA ASP A 167 -2.01 30.99 -16.11
C ASP A 167 -3.05 31.94 -15.51
N THR A 168 -2.68 33.22 -15.38
CA THR A 168 -3.58 34.28 -14.90
C THR A 168 -4.69 34.64 -15.89
N SER A 169 -4.55 34.23 -17.15
CA SER A 169 -5.55 34.37 -18.20
C SER A 169 -6.50 33.16 -18.30
N GLY A 170 -6.46 32.22 -17.37
CA GLY A 170 -7.30 31.02 -17.40
C GLY A 170 -6.92 30.01 -18.49
N GLN A 171 -5.77 30.22 -19.13
CA GLN A 171 -5.19 29.31 -20.11
C GLN A 171 -4.54 28.13 -19.38
N ILE A 172 -4.95 26.93 -19.79
CA ILE A 172 -4.43 25.67 -19.25
C ILE A 172 -3.26 25.21 -20.13
N PHE A 173 -2.23 24.68 -19.50
CA PHE A 173 -1.11 24.00 -20.15
C PHE A 173 -0.93 22.62 -19.53
N VAL A 174 -0.68 21.60 -20.34
CA VAL A 174 -0.34 20.25 -19.88
C VAL A 174 1.04 19.90 -20.41
N ASN A 175 1.96 19.59 -19.52
CA ASN A 175 3.37 19.29 -19.82
C ASN A 175 4.03 20.38 -20.69
N GLY A 176 3.68 21.64 -20.45
CA GLY A 176 4.19 22.79 -21.20
C GLY A 176 3.50 23.05 -22.55
N GLU A 177 2.54 22.23 -22.96
CA GLU A 177 1.75 22.43 -24.18
C GLU A 177 0.43 23.13 -23.89
N LYS A 178 0.09 24.15 -24.69
CA LYS A 178 -1.15 24.92 -24.57
C LYS A 178 -2.36 24.02 -24.88
N VAL A 179 -3.36 24.06 -24.00
CA VAL A 179 -4.67 23.43 -24.22
C VAL A 179 -5.53 24.35 -25.09
N GLU A 180 -6.07 23.82 -26.18
CA GLU A 180 -6.89 24.57 -27.14
C GLU A 180 -8.32 24.80 -26.63
N ALA A 181 -8.90 23.82 -25.95
CA ALA A 181 -10.25 23.90 -25.43
C ALA A 181 -10.44 23.09 -24.15
N LEU A 182 -11.31 23.61 -23.27
CA LEU A 182 -11.86 22.87 -22.14
C LEU A 182 -13.26 22.38 -22.51
N LEU A 183 -13.47 21.08 -22.37
CA LEU A 183 -14.72 20.40 -22.65
C LEU A 183 -15.38 19.98 -21.34
N VAL A 184 -16.70 19.90 -21.34
CA VAL A 184 -17.48 19.33 -20.24
C VAL A 184 -18.25 18.13 -20.80
N ASN A 185 -17.97 16.94 -20.28
CA ASN A 185 -18.47 15.65 -20.80
C ASN A 185 -18.28 15.50 -22.33
N GLY A 186 -17.16 15.98 -22.86
CA GLY A 186 -16.80 15.91 -24.29
C GLY A 186 -17.38 17.03 -25.17
N GLU A 187 -18.24 17.89 -24.64
CA GLU A 187 -18.85 19.00 -25.39
C GLU A 187 -18.20 20.35 -25.09
N ASN A 188 -18.20 21.25 -26.08
CA ASN A 188 -17.82 22.65 -25.88
C ASN A 188 -18.93 23.32 -25.08
N PHE A 189 -18.57 23.89 -23.93
CA PHE A 189 -19.49 24.60 -23.05
C PHE A 189 -18.95 26.01 -22.78
N PHE A 190 -19.82 26.97 -22.48
CA PHE A 190 -19.47 28.39 -22.28
C PHE A 190 -18.86 29.07 -23.51
N HIS A 191 -19.36 28.74 -24.71
CA HIS A 191 -18.84 29.25 -25.98
C HIS A 191 -17.32 29.08 -26.15
N GLY A 192 -16.72 28.10 -25.48
CA GLY A 192 -15.28 27.83 -25.54
C GLY A 192 -14.42 28.73 -24.64
N ASP A 193 -15.01 29.53 -23.74
CA ASP A 193 -14.26 30.27 -22.72
C ASP A 193 -13.97 29.37 -21.50
N PRO A 194 -12.74 28.87 -21.32
CA PRO A 194 -12.41 27.98 -20.21
C PRO A 194 -12.54 28.68 -18.84
N LYS A 195 -12.41 30.02 -18.76
CA LYS A 195 -12.51 30.75 -17.49
C LYS A 195 -13.87 30.57 -16.84
N VAL A 196 -14.93 30.56 -17.64
CA VAL A 196 -16.29 30.45 -17.11
C VAL A 196 -16.48 29.11 -16.41
N ALA A 197 -15.97 28.02 -16.98
CA ALA A 197 -15.97 26.70 -16.35
C ALA A 197 -15.05 26.66 -15.11
N LEU A 198 -13.84 27.22 -15.20
CA LEU A 198 -12.86 27.21 -14.11
C LEU A 198 -13.38 27.94 -12.86
N ASP A 199 -14.07 29.07 -13.04
CA ASP A 199 -14.54 29.94 -11.95
C ASP A 199 -15.91 29.56 -11.38
N ASN A 200 -16.72 28.81 -12.13
CA ASN A 200 -18.13 28.54 -11.78
C ASN A 200 -18.48 27.06 -11.68
N LEU A 201 -17.59 26.13 -12.01
CA LEU A 201 -17.84 24.70 -11.85
C LEU A 201 -17.26 24.20 -10.52
N PRO A 202 -18.11 23.93 -9.49
CA PRO A 202 -17.64 23.31 -8.26
C PRO A 202 -16.87 22.00 -8.47
N TYR A 203 -15.75 21.83 -7.75
CA TYR A 203 -14.90 20.65 -7.88
C TYR A 203 -15.63 19.35 -7.55
N TYR A 204 -16.54 19.37 -6.57
CA TYR A 204 -17.21 18.17 -6.06
C TYR A 204 -18.06 17.45 -7.13
N MET A 205 -18.43 18.17 -8.19
CA MET A 205 -19.18 17.63 -9.32
C MET A 205 -18.33 16.87 -10.32
N VAL A 206 -17.01 17.08 -10.31
CA VAL A 206 -16.08 16.47 -11.25
C VAL A 206 -15.81 15.03 -10.81
N ASP A 207 -16.02 14.08 -11.72
CA ASP A 207 -15.58 12.68 -11.55
C ASP A 207 -14.11 12.56 -11.98
N LYS A 208 -13.84 12.98 -13.22
CA LYS A 208 -12.53 12.79 -13.87
C LYS A 208 -12.18 13.97 -14.74
N VAL A 209 -10.89 14.22 -14.88
CA VAL A 209 -10.35 15.16 -15.86
C VAL A 209 -9.50 14.37 -16.84
N LYS A 210 -9.71 14.51 -18.14
CA LYS A 210 -8.94 13.84 -19.18
C LYS A 210 -8.18 14.86 -20.01
N ALA A 211 -6.90 14.63 -20.24
CA ALA A 211 -6.13 15.39 -21.22
C ALA A 211 -5.81 14.46 -22.40
N TYR A 212 -6.27 14.82 -23.60
CA TYR A 212 -6.06 14.05 -24.82
C TYR A 212 -6.05 14.94 -26.05
N ARG A 213 -5.56 14.42 -27.18
CA ARG A 213 -5.61 15.11 -28.46
C ARG A 213 -6.94 14.83 -29.16
N LYS A 214 -7.72 15.87 -29.45
CA LYS A 214 -9.04 15.73 -30.09
C LYS A 214 -8.90 15.76 -31.60
N THR A 215 -9.39 14.73 -32.27
CA THR A 215 -9.57 14.76 -33.72
C THR A 215 -10.72 15.72 -34.05
N PRO A 216 -10.55 16.63 -35.03
CA PRO A 216 -11.62 17.56 -35.40
C PRO A 216 -12.82 16.81 -35.98
N GLU A 217 -14.03 17.15 -35.54
CA GLU A 217 -15.29 16.49 -35.93
C GLU A 217 -15.62 16.63 -37.43
N ARG A 218 -14.95 17.54 -38.14
CA ARG A 218 -15.09 17.74 -39.60
C ARG A 218 -14.24 16.78 -40.44
N VAL A 219 -13.42 15.93 -39.83
CA VAL A 219 -12.56 14.97 -40.53
C VAL A 219 -13.24 13.61 -40.51
N LEU A 220 -14.23 13.42 -41.40
CA LEU A 220 -14.94 12.15 -41.57
C LEU A 220 -14.24 11.20 -42.56
N SER A 221 -13.08 11.60 -43.11
CA SER A 221 -12.35 10.86 -44.13
C SER A 221 -11.03 10.32 -43.56
N ASP A 222 -10.85 8.99 -43.52
CA ASP A 222 -9.58 8.34 -43.07
C ASP A 222 -8.35 8.89 -43.81
N ALA A 223 -8.52 9.37 -45.05
CA ALA A 223 -7.47 9.97 -45.88
C ALA A 223 -6.97 11.35 -45.42
N GLU A 224 -7.73 12.08 -44.62
CA GLU A 224 -7.35 13.40 -44.08
C GLU A 224 -6.75 13.28 -42.67
N VAL A 225 -7.14 12.24 -41.91
CA VAL A 225 -6.52 11.89 -40.62
C VAL A 225 -5.04 11.53 -40.80
N ASP A 226 -4.70 10.79 -41.85
CA ASP A 226 -3.32 10.40 -42.17
C ASP A 226 -2.44 11.60 -42.56
N ARG A 227 -3.04 12.62 -43.21
CA ARG A 227 -2.38 13.92 -43.48
C ARG A 227 -2.24 14.76 -42.22
N MET A 228 -3.17 14.64 -41.26
CA MET A 228 -3.12 15.33 -39.96
C MET A 228 -2.21 14.66 -38.93
N GLN A 229 -1.74 13.42 -39.10
CA GLN A 229 -0.65 12.91 -38.25
C GLN A 229 0.62 13.79 -38.36
N LYS A 230 0.76 14.56 -39.45
CA LYS A 230 1.82 15.60 -39.61
C LYS A 230 1.48 16.96 -38.98
N VAL A 231 0.22 17.22 -38.60
CA VAL A 231 -0.25 18.47 -37.99
C VAL A 231 -0.68 18.17 -36.56
N LYS A 232 0.10 18.63 -35.58
CA LYS A 232 -0.12 18.40 -34.15
C LYS A 232 -1.60 18.58 -33.76
N LEU A 233 -2.30 17.47 -33.51
CA LEU A 233 -3.72 17.49 -33.12
C LEU A 233 -3.91 18.36 -31.86
N PRO A 234 -4.99 19.16 -31.80
CA PRO A 234 -5.23 20.08 -30.69
C PRO A 234 -5.37 19.31 -29.38
N LEU A 235 -4.62 19.74 -28.38
CA LEU A 235 -4.71 19.21 -27.03
C LEU A 235 -5.95 19.80 -26.34
N VAL A 236 -6.83 18.95 -25.83
CA VAL A 236 -8.03 19.37 -25.09
C VAL A 236 -8.03 18.78 -23.68
N VAL A 237 -8.71 19.47 -22.77
CA VAL A 237 -8.99 18.99 -21.42
C VAL A 237 -10.49 18.76 -21.29
N ASP A 238 -10.91 17.52 -21.04
CA ASP A 238 -12.30 17.13 -20.85
C ASP A 238 -12.60 16.88 -19.37
N VAL A 239 -13.56 17.62 -18.83
CA VAL A 239 -14.04 17.52 -17.47
C VAL A 239 -15.30 16.65 -17.45
N GLY A 240 -15.15 15.42 -16.97
CA GLY A 240 -16.26 14.50 -16.77
C GLY A 240 -17.00 14.80 -15.48
N LEU A 241 -18.30 15.05 -15.56
CA LEU A 241 -19.16 15.23 -14.39
C LEU A 241 -19.56 13.88 -13.80
N LYS A 242 -19.74 13.80 -12.47
CA LYS A 242 -20.34 12.63 -11.83
C LYS A 242 -21.76 12.43 -12.35
N LYS A 243 -22.18 11.16 -12.48
CA LYS A 243 -23.50 10.79 -13.03
C LYS A 243 -24.66 11.51 -12.32
N GLU A 244 -24.55 11.66 -11.00
CA GLU A 244 -25.54 12.35 -10.16
C GLU A 244 -25.76 13.82 -10.57
N TYR A 245 -24.72 14.49 -11.09
CA TYR A 245 -24.77 15.88 -11.55
C TYR A 245 -24.94 16.01 -13.07
N SER A 246 -24.80 14.92 -13.83
CA SER A 246 -24.95 14.89 -15.29
C SER A 246 -26.40 14.90 -15.79
N THR A 247 -27.39 15.00 -14.91
CA THR A 247 -28.82 15.10 -15.26
C THR A 247 -29.61 15.98 -14.27
N SER A 248 -28.94 16.44 -13.22
CA SER A 248 -29.53 17.23 -12.14
C SER A 248 -29.33 18.72 -12.39
N TRP A 249 -30.22 19.53 -11.80
CA TRP A 249 -29.97 20.95 -11.67
C TRP A 249 -28.92 21.16 -10.58
N VAL A 250 -27.86 21.89 -10.90
CA VAL A 250 -26.84 22.28 -9.95
C VAL A 250 -26.84 23.78 -9.89
N GLY A 251 -26.85 24.34 -8.68
CA GLY A 251 -26.62 25.75 -8.53
C GLY A 251 -25.85 26.08 -7.26
N ASN A 252 -25.17 27.22 -7.31
CA ASN A 252 -24.59 27.86 -6.15
C ASN A 252 -25.03 29.32 -6.13
N MET A 253 -25.41 29.78 -4.95
CA MET A 253 -25.76 31.15 -4.68
C MET A 253 -24.85 31.67 -3.58
N VAL A 254 -24.24 32.82 -3.82
CA VAL A 254 -23.40 33.54 -2.86
C VAL A 254 -24.00 34.92 -2.71
N ALA A 255 -24.26 35.31 -1.46
CA ALA A 255 -24.70 36.65 -1.10
C ALA A 255 -23.77 37.16 0.00
N GLY A 256 -23.26 38.39 -0.18
CA GLY A 256 -22.30 39.01 0.70
C GLY A 256 -22.63 40.48 0.93
N VAL A 257 -22.53 40.90 2.19
CA VAL A 257 -22.68 42.28 2.65
C VAL A 257 -21.52 42.60 3.61
N GLY A 258 -20.84 43.72 3.43
CA GLY A 258 -19.66 44.12 4.21
C GLY A 258 -19.86 45.40 5.03
N THR A 259 -19.15 45.51 6.16
CA THR A 259 -19.32 46.57 7.19
C THR A 259 -18.97 47.99 6.72
N ASP A 260 -18.04 48.14 5.76
CA ASP A 260 -17.64 49.43 5.14
C ASP A 260 -18.04 49.53 3.65
N ASN A 261 -19.13 48.83 3.29
CA ASN A 261 -19.79 48.76 1.98
C ASN A 261 -19.06 47.92 0.90
N HIS A 262 -19.19 46.60 1.03
CA HIS A 262 -18.85 45.60 -0.01
C HIS A 262 -20.08 44.76 -0.30
N HIS A 263 -20.44 44.63 -1.58
CA HIS A 263 -21.58 43.82 -2.00
C HIS A 263 -21.11 42.78 -3.03
N GLU A 264 -21.40 41.51 -2.74
CA GLU A 264 -21.20 40.41 -3.69
C GLU A 264 -22.52 39.66 -3.80
N ALA A 265 -23.05 39.52 -5.01
CA ALA A 265 -24.13 38.56 -5.26
C ALA A 265 -23.80 37.76 -6.50
N ARG A 266 -23.62 36.45 -6.33
CA ARG A 266 -23.32 35.50 -7.40
C ARG A 266 -24.38 34.42 -7.41
N MET A 267 -24.92 34.15 -8.58
CA MET A 267 -25.85 33.06 -8.83
C MET A 267 -25.33 32.26 -10.02
N PHE A 268 -25.18 30.97 -9.84
CA PHE A 268 -24.89 30.04 -10.91
C PHE A 268 -25.92 28.93 -10.83
N VAL A 269 -26.54 28.63 -11.96
CA VAL A 269 -27.46 27.51 -12.12
C VAL A 269 -27.16 26.86 -13.46
N MET A 270 -26.97 25.54 -13.45
CA MET A 270 -26.69 24.76 -14.63
C MET A 270 -27.53 23.49 -14.62
N ARG A 271 -27.95 23.08 -15.81
CA ARG A 271 -28.46 21.75 -16.09
C ARG A 271 -27.71 21.20 -17.28
N PHE A 272 -27.03 20.08 -17.06
CA PHE A 272 -26.34 19.34 -18.10
C PHE A 272 -27.12 18.05 -18.39
N THR A 273 -27.47 17.76 -19.64
CA THR A 273 -28.18 16.54 -20.07
C THR A 273 -27.69 16.18 -21.47
N PRO A 274 -27.52 14.89 -21.86
CA PRO A 274 -26.95 14.54 -23.17
C PRO A 274 -27.60 15.17 -24.42
N ASN A 275 -28.81 15.71 -24.29
CA ASN A 275 -29.56 16.36 -25.37
C ASN A 275 -29.77 17.87 -25.16
N SER A 276 -29.52 18.39 -23.95
CA SER A 276 -29.77 19.79 -23.62
C SER A 276 -28.85 20.27 -22.49
N HIS A 277 -28.25 21.42 -22.73
CA HIS A 277 -27.35 22.07 -21.78
C HIS A 277 -27.81 23.50 -21.57
N VAL A 278 -28.06 23.86 -20.32
CA VAL A 278 -28.51 25.19 -19.92
C VAL A 278 -27.61 25.67 -18.80
N ALA A 279 -27.02 26.85 -18.93
CA ALA A 279 -26.33 27.53 -17.84
C ALA A 279 -26.79 28.97 -17.74
N VAL A 280 -27.06 29.40 -16.51
CA VAL A 280 -27.41 30.76 -16.13
C VAL A 280 -26.43 31.19 -15.06
N ILE A 281 -25.66 32.22 -15.36
CA ILE A 281 -24.68 32.81 -14.45
C ILE A 281 -25.05 34.28 -14.30
N GLY A 282 -25.21 34.73 -13.07
CA GLY A 282 -25.36 36.13 -12.70
C GLY A 282 -24.32 36.51 -11.67
N ASN A 283 -23.56 37.56 -11.93
CA ASN A 283 -22.56 38.08 -11.00
C ASN A 283 -22.76 39.58 -10.81
N THR A 284 -22.81 40.02 -9.56
CA THR A 284 -22.86 41.42 -9.12
C THR A 284 -21.69 41.63 -8.17
N ASN A 285 -20.93 42.72 -8.34
CA ASN A 285 -19.68 42.91 -7.64
C ASN A 285 -19.43 44.40 -7.32
N ASP A 286 -19.10 44.72 -6.07
CA ASP A 286 -18.19 45.84 -5.73
C ASP A 286 -17.36 45.45 -4.48
N VAL A 287 -16.08 45.12 -4.69
CA VAL A 287 -15.10 44.76 -3.66
C VAL A 287 -14.01 45.82 -3.64
N ARG A 288 -13.81 46.52 -2.52
CA ARG A 288 -12.68 47.43 -2.35
C ARG A 288 -11.98 47.23 -1.01
N GLY A 289 -11.00 46.34 -0.99
CA GLY A 289 -10.12 46.10 0.16
C GLY A 289 -9.21 44.92 -0.17
N ASP A 290 -7.92 45.20 -0.25
CA ASP A 290 -6.91 44.30 -0.77
C ASP A 290 -6.86 42.94 -0.04
N SER A 291 -6.67 41.89 -0.86
CA SER A 291 -6.07 40.60 -0.50
C SER A 291 -6.89 39.63 0.36
N TYR A 292 -7.39 38.55 -0.27
CA TYR A 292 -7.03 37.17 0.06
C TYR A 292 -7.35 36.26 -1.16
N TYR A 293 -6.30 35.77 -1.84
CA TYR A 293 -6.31 34.76 -2.92
C TYR A 293 -6.92 35.09 -4.31
N SER A 294 -6.62 36.26 -4.88
CA SER A 294 -6.52 36.38 -6.35
C SER A 294 -5.71 37.62 -6.74
N SER A 295 -4.75 37.44 -7.65
CA SER A 295 -3.96 38.51 -8.23
C SER A 295 -4.83 39.31 -9.21
N ASN A 296 -4.99 40.59 -8.93
CA ASN A 296 -5.61 41.64 -9.75
C ASN A 296 -7.14 41.66 -9.86
N GLY A 297 -7.71 42.53 -9.04
CA GLY A 297 -9.01 43.13 -9.29
C GLY A 297 -9.04 43.89 -10.61
N ASN A 298 -10.02 43.57 -11.45
CA ASN A 298 -10.65 44.52 -12.36
C ASN A 298 -11.93 43.88 -12.90
N GLY A 299 -13.07 44.44 -12.49
CA GLY A 299 -14.38 44.02 -12.99
C GLY A 299 -15.52 44.70 -12.26
N LYS A 300 -15.70 46.00 -12.49
CA LYS A 300 -17.00 46.63 -12.27
C LYS A 300 -17.92 46.18 -13.41
N GLY A 301 -18.95 45.41 -13.08
CA GLY A 301 -20.00 45.08 -14.04
C GLY A 301 -20.84 43.86 -13.64
N LEU A 302 -22.15 44.01 -13.80
CA LEU A 302 -23.08 42.89 -13.85
C LEU A 302 -22.75 42.05 -15.09
N ARG A 303 -22.32 40.79 -14.90
CA ARG A 303 -22.12 39.84 -16.00
C ARG A 303 -23.19 38.75 -15.89
N ALA A 304 -24.11 38.74 -16.85
CA ALA A 304 -25.10 37.69 -17.01
C ALA A 304 -24.75 36.87 -18.25
N ILE A 305 -24.54 35.56 -18.09
CA ILE A 305 -24.35 34.62 -19.20
C ILE A 305 -25.51 33.64 -19.15
N VAL A 306 -26.28 33.59 -20.23
CA VAL A 306 -27.30 32.58 -20.45
C VAL A 306 -26.89 31.81 -21.70
N GLU A 307 -26.59 30.53 -21.52
CA GLU A 307 -26.26 29.62 -22.61
C GLU A 307 -27.32 28.53 -22.66
N ILE A 308 -27.92 28.35 -23.83
CA ILE A 308 -28.88 27.30 -24.12
C ILE A 308 -28.41 26.62 -25.38
N SER A 309 -27.92 25.39 -25.25
CA SER A 309 -27.54 24.54 -26.37
C SER A 309 -28.48 23.34 -26.43
N LEU A 310 -29.13 23.19 -27.58
CA LEU A 310 -30.00 22.05 -27.89
C LEU A 310 -29.38 21.29 -29.04
N ARG A 311 -29.15 19.99 -28.83
CA ARG A 311 -28.69 19.12 -29.91
C ARG A 311 -29.85 18.93 -30.89
N LYS A 312 -29.72 19.45 -32.11
CA LYS A 312 -30.64 19.10 -33.21
C LYS A 312 -30.49 17.60 -33.49
N ARG A 313 -31.63 16.90 -33.51
CA ARG A 313 -31.73 15.52 -34.02
C ARG A 313 -31.37 15.48 -35.50
#